data_AF-A0A7Z9GYG4-F1
#
_entry.id   AF-A0A7Z9GYG4-F1
#
_cell.length_a   1.000
_cell.length_b   1.000
_cell.length_c   1.000
_cell.angle_alpha   90.00
_cell.angle_beta   90.00
_cell.angle_gamma   90.00
#
_symmetry.space_group_name_H-M   'P 1'
#
loop_
_entity.id
_entity.type
_entity.pdbx_description
1 polymer ?
#
loop_
_entity_poly.entity_id
_entity_poly.type
_entity_poly.pdbx_seq_one_letter_code
_entity_poly.pdbx_strand_id
1 'polypeptide(L)'
;MSSVRTFGAAGDGKTDDTAAIQHAVNDGDGLLRFPPGQYRISKSIQIDLTQRGPIGIEGSSGTAKILMAGPGPALRLVGSHGGTGDPGTVKPEIWTSQRLPTIQNIEIQGAHPEADGIELIQTMQSVFEGVLIH
;
A
#
# COMPACT_ATOMS: atom_id res chain seq x y z
N MET A 1 8.73 -14.49 2.55
CA MET A 1 9.11 -13.12 2.93
C MET A 1 9.11 -12.26 1.67
N SER A 2 8.04 -11.50 1.47
CA SER A 2 7.77 -10.77 0.23
C SER A 2 8.37 -9.37 0.23
N SER A 3 9.67 -9.27 -0.02
CA SER A 3 10.33 -7.99 -0.31
C SER A 3 10.02 -7.58 -1.75
N VAL A 4 9.69 -6.31 -2.01
CA VAL A 4 9.44 -5.81 -3.38
C VAL A 4 10.61 -6.06 -4.34
N ARG A 5 11.85 -6.10 -3.81
CA ARG A 5 13.05 -6.42 -4.60
C ARG A 5 13.07 -7.86 -5.10
N THR A 6 12.51 -8.80 -4.32
CA THR A 6 12.38 -10.20 -4.75
C THR A 6 11.46 -10.33 -5.96
N PHE A 7 10.54 -9.38 -6.15
CA PHE A 7 9.63 -9.31 -7.30
C PHE A 7 10.16 -8.42 -8.43
N GLY A 8 11.41 -7.96 -8.33
CA GLY A 8 12.09 -7.23 -9.40
C GLY A 8 12.10 -5.70 -9.27
N ALA A 9 11.67 -5.14 -8.14
CA ALA A 9 11.78 -3.70 -7.91
C ALA A 9 13.25 -3.29 -7.74
N ALA A 10 13.68 -2.23 -8.41
CA ALA A 10 15.04 -1.70 -8.34
C ALA A 10 15.24 -0.85 -7.07
N GLY A 11 14.32 0.08 -6.78
CA GLY A 11 14.45 1.01 -5.67
C GLY A 11 15.56 2.07 -5.87
N ASP A 12 15.85 2.44 -7.11
CA ASP A 12 16.90 3.38 -7.53
C ASP A 12 16.40 4.81 -7.81
N GLY A 13 15.09 5.05 -7.68
CA GLY A 13 14.41 6.33 -7.94
C GLY A 13 14.18 6.65 -9.42
N LYS A 14 14.57 5.76 -10.34
CA LYS A 14 14.53 6.00 -11.79
C LYS A 14 13.74 4.93 -12.53
N THR A 15 14.04 3.67 -12.24
CA THR A 15 13.35 2.51 -12.81
C THR A 15 11.89 2.52 -12.38
N ASP A 16 10.98 2.20 -13.30
CA ASP A 16 9.57 2.11 -12.99
C ASP A 16 9.27 0.78 -12.28
N ASP A 17 9.09 0.86 -10.96
CA ASP A 17 8.89 -0.30 -10.08
C ASP A 17 7.42 -0.71 -9.99
N THR A 18 6.50 -0.02 -10.69
CA THR A 18 5.04 -0.23 -10.57
C THR A 18 4.66 -1.70 -10.75
N ALA A 19 5.15 -2.34 -11.81
CA ALA A 19 4.78 -3.72 -12.14
C ALA A 19 5.31 -4.71 -11.10
N ALA A 20 6.55 -4.53 -10.63
CA ALA A 20 7.16 -5.37 -9.63
C ALA A 20 6.44 -5.26 -8.27
N ILE A 21 6.09 -4.04 -7.87
CA ILE A 21 5.35 -3.79 -6.63
C ILE A 21 3.93 -4.34 -6.72
N GLN A 22 3.23 -4.16 -7.84
CA GLN A 22 1.90 -4.72 -8.02
C GLN A 22 1.92 -6.26 -8.01
N HIS A 23 2.97 -6.87 -8.55
CA HIS A 23 3.18 -8.31 -8.48
C HIS A 23 3.45 -8.78 -7.05
N ALA A 24 4.29 -8.05 -6.29
CA ALA A 24 4.57 -8.31 -4.88
C ALA A 24 3.36 -8.13 -3.97
N VAL A 25 2.45 -7.22 -4.33
CA VAL A 25 1.08 -7.23 -3.83
C VAL A 25 0.54 -8.58 -4.25
N ASN A 26 0.08 -8.78 -5.49
CA ASN A 26 -0.72 -9.94 -5.92
C ASN A 26 -0.30 -11.30 -5.33
N ASP A 27 0.98 -11.65 -5.41
CA ASP A 27 1.50 -12.99 -5.10
C ASP A 27 2.25 -13.07 -3.76
N GLY A 28 2.31 -11.97 -3.02
CA GLY A 28 2.99 -11.90 -1.72
C GLY A 28 2.23 -12.56 -0.57
N ASP A 29 2.94 -12.79 0.53
CA ASP A 29 2.48 -13.38 1.80
C ASP A 29 1.68 -12.42 2.71
N GLY A 30 1.15 -11.31 2.15
CA GLY A 30 0.37 -10.32 2.90
C GLY A 30 1.19 -9.27 3.66
N LEU A 31 2.53 -9.36 3.68
CA LEU A 31 3.41 -8.32 4.19
C LEU A 31 4.35 -7.82 3.10
N LEU A 32 4.10 -6.61 2.62
CA LEU A 32 4.90 -5.94 1.61
C LEU A 32 6.03 -5.14 2.28
N ARG A 33 7.27 -5.61 2.13
CA ARG A 33 8.45 -4.92 2.67
C ARG A 33 9.15 -4.12 1.58
N PHE A 34 9.42 -2.85 1.87
CA PHE A 34 10.25 -1.97 1.07
C PHE A 34 11.60 -1.79 1.77
N PRO A 35 12.67 -2.45 1.28
CA PRO A 35 14.05 -2.15 1.70
C PRO A 35 14.41 -0.68 1.49
N PRO A 36 15.48 -0.17 2.13
CA PRO A 36 15.96 1.20 1.89
C PRO A 36 16.16 1.47 0.39
N GLY A 37 15.59 2.58 -0.10
CA GLY A 37 15.59 2.91 -1.52
C GLY A 37 14.47 3.85 -1.93
N GLN A 38 14.47 4.23 -3.21
CA GLN A 38 13.45 5.08 -3.81
C GLN A 38 12.72 4.30 -4.91
N TYR A 39 11.44 4.06 -4.74
CA TYR A 39 10.63 3.22 -5.62
C TYR A 39 9.74 4.12 -6.45
N ARG A 40 10.12 4.33 -7.71
CA ARG A 40 9.33 5.17 -8.62
C ARG A 40 8.18 4.37 -9.19
N ILE A 41 6.97 4.88 -9.03
CA ILE A 41 5.76 4.30 -9.62
C ILE A 41 5.11 5.32 -10.56
N SER A 42 4.59 4.86 -11.70
CA SER A 42 3.88 5.71 -12.67
C SER A 42 2.37 5.53 -12.62
N LYS A 43 1.87 4.57 -11.84
CA LYS A 43 0.44 4.31 -11.62
C LYS A 43 0.21 3.85 -10.18
N SER A 44 -1.02 4.05 -9.70
CA SER A 44 -1.44 3.60 -8.39
C SER A 44 -1.22 2.10 -8.20
N ILE A 45 -0.66 1.72 -7.04
CA ILE A 45 -0.62 0.33 -6.60
C ILE A 45 -2.00 -0.02 -6.04
N GLN A 46 -2.69 -0.93 -6.72
CA GLN A 46 -4.05 -1.35 -6.41
C GLN A 46 -4.05 -2.51 -5.43
N ILE A 47 -4.75 -2.35 -4.32
CA ILE A 47 -4.83 -3.33 -3.25
C ILE A 47 -6.30 -3.62 -2.97
N ASP A 48 -6.83 -4.68 -3.59
CA ASP A 48 -8.17 -5.19 -3.35
C ASP A 48 -8.14 -6.13 -2.13
N LEU A 49 -8.64 -5.63 -1.00
CA LEU A 49 -8.69 -6.38 0.26
C LEU A 49 -9.69 -7.54 0.20
N THR A 50 -10.66 -7.52 -0.70
CA THR A 50 -11.63 -8.61 -0.87
C THR A 50 -11.00 -9.84 -1.53
N GLN A 51 -10.04 -9.62 -2.44
CA GLN A 51 -9.33 -10.69 -3.14
C GLN A 51 -8.08 -11.16 -2.40
N ARG A 52 -7.31 -10.22 -1.83
CA ARG A 52 -6.05 -10.52 -1.15
C ARG A 52 -6.23 -11.03 0.27
N GLY A 53 -7.13 -10.41 1.02
CA GLY A 53 -7.11 -10.48 2.48
C GLY A 53 -6.26 -9.36 3.13
N PRO A 54 -5.87 -9.55 4.41
CA PRO A 54 -5.19 -8.52 5.19
C PRO A 54 -3.81 -8.17 4.62
N ILE A 55 -3.38 -6.93 4.77
CA ILE A 55 -2.09 -6.46 4.26
C ILE A 55 -1.36 -5.55 5.25
N GLY A 56 -0.04 -5.75 5.35
CA GLY A 56 0.89 -4.81 5.94
C GLY A 56 1.85 -4.25 4.88
N ILE A 57 2.18 -2.97 4.98
CA ILE A 57 3.20 -2.28 4.18
C ILE A 57 4.21 -1.69 5.15
N GLU A 58 5.50 -1.99 4.97
CA GLU A 58 6.57 -1.54 5.88
C GLU A 58 7.78 -1.02 5.09
N GLY A 59 8.20 0.22 5.41
CA GLY A 59 9.22 0.98 4.67
C GLY A 59 10.62 1.01 5.29
N SER A 60 11.05 -0.07 5.95
CA SER A 60 12.37 -0.18 6.59
C SER A 60 12.68 0.98 7.53
N SER A 61 11.81 1.21 8.52
CA SER A 61 11.99 2.28 9.52
C SER A 61 12.14 3.70 8.93
N GLY A 62 11.44 4.00 7.84
CA GLY A 62 11.40 5.34 7.22
C GLY A 62 12.47 5.57 6.16
N THR A 63 13.22 4.53 5.77
CA THR A 63 14.30 4.64 4.78
C THR A 63 13.87 4.31 3.35
N ALA A 64 12.66 3.77 3.18
CA ALA A 64 12.04 3.59 1.88
C ALA A 64 11.15 4.78 1.52
N LYS A 65 11.26 5.22 0.27
CA LYS A 65 10.43 6.26 -0.33
C LYS A 65 9.72 5.71 -1.56
N ILE A 66 8.42 5.96 -1.67
CA ILE A 66 7.66 5.80 -2.92
C ILE A 66 7.61 7.15 -3.62
N LEU A 67 8.02 7.21 -4.89
CA LEU A 67 7.92 8.38 -5.73
C LEU A 67 6.74 8.20 -6.69
N MET A 68 5.62 8.89 -6.42
CA MET A 68 4.43 8.84 -7.25
C MET A 68 4.59 9.77 -8.46
N ALA A 69 5.07 9.21 -9.57
CA ALA A 69 5.40 9.93 -10.80
C ALA A 69 4.27 9.94 -11.85
N GLY A 70 3.08 9.46 -11.49
CA GLY A 70 1.88 9.51 -12.33
C GLY A 70 0.69 10.16 -11.61
N PRO A 71 -0.44 10.34 -12.31
CA PRO A 71 -1.66 10.86 -11.72
C PRO A 71 -2.30 9.85 -10.74
N GLY A 72 -2.98 10.37 -9.72
CA GLY A 72 -3.72 9.58 -8.73
C GLY A 72 -2.90 9.20 -7.50
N PRO A 73 -3.50 8.41 -6.59
CA PRO A 73 -2.86 8.01 -5.33
C PRO A 73 -1.71 7.03 -5.58
N ALA A 74 -0.66 7.09 -4.75
CA ALA A 74 0.41 6.10 -4.76
C ALA A 74 -0.09 4.71 -4.35
N LEU A 75 -0.84 4.66 -3.25
CA LEU A 75 -1.43 3.42 -2.71
C LEU A 75 -2.95 3.55 -2.70
N ARG A 76 -3.64 2.64 -3.37
CA ARG A 76 -5.11 2.61 -3.39
C ARG A 76 -5.62 1.30 -2.78
N LEU A 77 -6.19 1.40 -1.59
CA LEU A 77 -6.72 0.26 -0.86
C LEU A 77 -8.25 0.25 -0.96
N VAL A 78 -8.80 -0.85 -1.47
CA VAL A 78 -10.23 -1.02 -1.71
C VAL A 78 -10.72 -2.21 -0.89
N GLY A 79 -11.56 -1.93 0.09
CA GLY A 79 -12.31 -2.92 0.85
C GLY A 79 -13.80 -2.90 0.49
N SER A 80 -14.58 -3.59 1.31
CA SER A 80 -16.04 -3.71 1.18
C SER A 80 -16.78 -3.40 2.48
N HIS A 81 -16.11 -2.74 3.43
CA HIS A 81 -16.71 -2.37 4.70
C HIS A 81 -17.80 -1.30 4.47
N GLY A 82 -19.06 -1.71 4.65
CA GLY A 82 -20.24 -0.85 4.58
C GLY A 82 -20.98 -0.71 5.91
N GLY A 83 -20.40 -1.21 7.00
CA GLY A 83 -20.92 -1.06 8.35
C GLY A 83 -20.47 0.25 8.99
N THR A 84 -20.70 0.39 10.30
CA THR A 84 -20.19 1.49 11.11
C THR A 84 -19.12 0.98 12.08
N GLY A 85 -18.63 1.85 12.97
CA GLY A 85 -17.75 1.43 14.06
C GLY A 85 -18.41 0.54 15.11
N ASP A 86 -19.74 0.37 15.07
CA ASP A 86 -20.45 -0.60 15.89
C ASP A 86 -20.13 -2.04 15.43
N PRO A 87 -19.54 -2.89 16.32
CA PRO A 87 -19.19 -4.26 15.98
C PRO A 87 -20.35 -5.09 15.41
N GLY A 88 -21.59 -4.84 15.85
CA GLY A 88 -22.78 -5.56 15.39
C GLY A 88 -23.16 -5.29 13.94
N THR A 89 -22.63 -4.21 13.35
CA THR A 89 -22.91 -3.82 11.95
C THR A 89 -21.86 -4.32 10.96
N VAL A 90 -20.79 -4.94 11.45
CA VAL A 90 -19.67 -5.42 10.65
C VAL A 90 -19.93 -6.86 10.19
N LYS A 91 -19.89 -7.09 8.86
CA LYS A 91 -20.02 -8.44 8.31
C LYS A 91 -18.83 -9.32 8.73
N PRO A 92 -19.03 -10.62 9.01
CA PRO A 92 -17.95 -11.53 9.44
C PRO A 92 -16.72 -11.52 8.52
N GLU A 93 -16.93 -11.48 7.21
CA GLU A 93 -15.84 -11.52 6.21
C GLU A 93 -14.88 -10.31 6.32
N ILE A 94 -15.37 -9.18 6.82
CA ILE A 94 -14.52 -8.00 7.03
C ILE A 94 -13.54 -8.24 8.17
N TRP A 95 -14.00 -8.85 9.27
CA TRP A 95 -13.15 -9.18 10.42
C TRP A 95 -12.06 -10.20 10.10
N THR A 96 -12.37 -11.15 9.22
CA THR A 96 -11.42 -12.22 8.86
C THR A 96 -10.41 -11.75 7.81
N SER A 97 -10.82 -10.90 6.87
CA SER A 97 -10.04 -10.69 5.65
C SER A 97 -9.70 -9.24 5.33
N GLN A 98 -10.39 -8.24 5.90
CA GLN A 98 -10.25 -6.85 5.42
C GLN A 98 -9.94 -5.83 6.51
N ARG A 99 -9.73 -6.31 7.74
CA ARG A 99 -9.40 -5.48 8.90
C ARG A 99 -7.94 -5.04 8.91
N LEU A 100 -7.70 -3.88 9.52
CA LEU A 100 -6.37 -3.40 9.89
C LEU A 100 -5.35 -3.45 8.74
N PRO A 101 -5.66 -2.91 7.54
CA PRO A 101 -4.58 -2.66 6.59
C PRO A 101 -3.63 -1.64 7.22
N THR A 102 -2.35 -2.02 7.33
CA THR A 102 -1.37 -1.24 8.09
C THR A 102 -0.27 -0.73 7.16
N ILE A 103 0.03 0.56 7.24
CA ILE A 103 1.10 1.22 6.48
C ILE A 103 2.04 1.87 7.48
N GLN A 104 3.29 1.43 7.47
CA GLN A 104 4.28 1.77 8.49
C GLN A 104 5.58 2.28 7.88
N ASN A 105 6.15 3.30 8.52
CA ASN A 105 7.54 3.70 8.38
C ASN A 105 7.96 3.93 6.93
N ILE A 106 7.15 4.64 6.15
CA ILE A 106 7.37 4.83 4.72
C ILE A 106 7.11 6.28 4.33
N GLU A 107 7.91 6.78 3.40
CA GLU A 107 7.73 8.09 2.79
C GLU A 107 7.02 7.93 1.44
N ILE A 108 6.06 8.80 1.13
CA ILE A 108 5.43 8.93 -0.18
C ILE A 108 5.62 10.37 -0.65
N GLN A 109 6.23 10.53 -1.81
CA GLN A 109 6.48 11.83 -2.43
C GLN A 109 5.72 11.94 -3.76
N GLY A 110 4.94 13.00 -3.92
CA GLY A 110 4.32 13.37 -5.19
C GLY A 110 5.35 13.94 -6.17
N ALA A 111 5.47 13.31 -7.35
CA ALA A 111 6.33 13.76 -8.45
C ALA A 111 5.53 14.08 -9.73
N HIS A 112 4.21 14.15 -9.63
CA HIS A 112 3.29 14.53 -10.68
C HIS A 112 2.28 15.56 -10.13
N PRO A 113 1.82 16.56 -10.91
CA PRO A 113 0.88 17.58 -10.42
C PRO A 113 -0.45 17.04 -9.88
N GLU A 114 -0.86 15.89 -10.40
CA GLU A 114 -2.07 15.16 -9.99
C GLU A 114 -1.77 13.96 -9.09
N ALA A 115 -0.55 13.83 -8.57
CA ALA A 115 -0.21 12.77 -7.63
C ALA A 115 -0.90 13.01 -6.28
N ASP A 116 -1.31 11.93 -5.66
CA ASP A 116 -1.85 11.91 -4.29
C ASP A 116 -1.13 10.81 -3.48
N GLY A 117 -1.25 10.85 -2.16
CA GLY A 117 -0.63 9.89 -1.25
C GLY A 117 -1.34 8.55 -1.25
N ILE A 118 -2.42 8.46 -0.47
CA ILE A 118 -3.10 7.20 -0.16
C ILE A 118 -4.60 7.38 -0.26
N GLU A 119 -5.25 6.53 -1.05
CA GLU A 119 -6.70 6.47 -1.15
C GLU A 119 -7.22 5.22 -0.44
N LEU A 120 -8.16 5.41 0.48
CA LEU A 120 -8.85 4.34 1.21
C LEU A 120 -10.33 4.32 0.83
N ILE A 121 -10.79 3.19 0.28
CA ILE A 121 -12.18 3.00 -0.09
C ILE A 121 -12.73 1.85 0.73
N GLN A 122 -13.71 2.15 1.60
CA GLN A 122 -14.44 1.14 2.39
C GLN A 122 -13.51 0.17 3.16
N THR A 123 -12.40 0.69 3.68
CA THR A 123 -11.45 -0.06 4.51
C THR A 123 -11.89 -0.07 5.97
N MET A 124 -11.56 -1.13 6.70
CA MET A 124 -11.87 -1.23 8.13
C MET A 124 -10.63 -0.99 8.98
N GLN A 125 -10.66 0.10 9.77
CA GLN A 125 -9.63 0.41 10.79
C GLN A 125 -8.20 0.46 10.21
N SER A 126 -7.99 1.19 9.12
CA SER A 126 -6.64 1.37 8.57
C SER A 126 -5.70 2.02 9.57
N VAL A 127 -4.46 1.55 9.62
CA VAL A 127 -3.43 2.04 10.56
C VAL A 127 -2.29 2.68 9.79
N PHE A 128 -1.91 3.89 10.22
CA PHE A 128 -0.76 4.61 9.70
C PHE A 128 0.17 4.95 10.86
N GLU A 129 1.45 4.57 10.73
CA GLU A 129 2.47 4.86 11.74
C GLU A 129 3.78 5.23 11.05
N GLY A 130 4.39 6.36 11.43
CA GLY A 130 5.64 6.80 10.82
C GLY A 130 5.54 7.04 9.31
N VAL A 131 4.37 7.49 8.82
CA VAL A 131 4.13 7.76 7.39
C VAL A 131 4.32 9.25 7.12
N LEU A 132 5.16 9.57 6.13
CA LEU A 132 5.35 10.94 5.63
C LEU A 132 4.80 11.04 4.21
N ILE A 133 3.95 12.04 3.94
CA ILE A 133 3.38 12.31 2.61
C ILE A 133 3.63 13.79 2.27
N HIS A 134 4.22 14.07 1.11
CA HIS A 134 4.48 15.43 0.61
C HIS A 134 4.50 15.53 -0.91
#